data_AF-A0A813I0I8-F1
#
_entry.id   AF-A0A813I0I8-F1
#
_cell.length_a   1.000
_cell.length_b   1.000
_cell.length_c   1.000
_cell.angle_alpha   90.00
_cell.angle_beta   90.00
_cell.angle_gamma   90.00
#
_symmetry.space_group_name_H-M   'P 1'
#
loop_
_entity.id
_entity.type
_entity.pdbx_description
1 polymer ?
#
loop_
_entity_poly.entity_id
_entity_poly.type
_entity_poly.pdbx_seq_one_letter_code
_entity_poly.pdbx_strand_id
1 'polypeptide(L)'
;MIQGSRMSSTTVCISGTNVWHKGNLFATVKVLNPDTCVLITSSEDAKGYLSPDRSKIEWDDGDCWQRETRLRPQIPDEASLAVRPAPGAGDVADSALGALLRRDAKALHDLFLDGSTADLEVDPTQVWKQMRWDPKWTGKPPQTPLVVAAILLQWPEGVEVCVRKGANVNGTYSGPFRHADGSVAREAAGAPILRVALTAQGPSQCTICQHVLSGKVRGRTFQTVRRKAKAHMDFVTAGFFDNFQGPFLET
;
A
#
# COMPACT_ATOMS: atom_id res chain seq x y z
N MET A 1 -1.84 41.40 -26.63
CA MET A 1 -2.50 40.08 -26.48
C MET A 1 -1.58 39.25 -25.60
N ILE A 2 -1.83 39.18 -24.28
CA ILE A 2 -0.94 38.49 -23.33
C ILE A 2 -1.45 37.05 -23.23
N GLN A 3 -0.70 36.12 -23.82
CA GLN A 3 -1.01 34.69 -23.81
C GLN A 3 -0.58 34.15 -22.44
N GLY A 4 -1.54 33.89 -21.55
CA GLY A 4 -1.28 33.32 -20.24
C GLY A 4 -0.75 31.90 -20.37
N SER A 5 0.56 31.72 -20.15
CA SER A 5 1.19 30.40 -20.05
C SER A 5 0.59 29.64 -18.86
N ARG A 6 -0.05 28.50 -19.13
CA ARG A 6 -0.50 27.58 -18.07
C ARG A 6 0.73 27.05 -17.35
N MET A 7 0.90 27.41 -16.07
CA MET A 7 1.90 26.79 -15.21
C MET A 7 1.58 25.31 -15.05
N SER A 8 2.50 24.44 -15.44
CA SER A 8 2.39 23.00 -15.22
C SER A 8 2.71 22.68 -13.76
N SER A 9 1.71 22.29 -12.98
CA SER A 9 1.93 21.80 -11.62
C SER A 9 2.47 20.37 -11.66
N THR A 10 3.57 20.11 -10.96
CA THR A 10 4.12 18.75 -10.78
C THR A 10 3.76 18.23 -9.40
N THR A 11 3.14 17.06 -9.33
CA THR A 11 2.84 16.38 -8.06
C THR A 11 3.95 15.39 -7.74
N VAL A 12 4.52 15.50 -6.53
CA VAL A 12 5.52 14.58 -5.99
C VAL A 12 5.02 13.96 -4.70
N CYS A 13 5.52 12.78 -4.36
CA CYS A 13 5.24 12.10 -3.10
C CYS A 13 6.50 12.13 -2.21
N ILE A 14 6.36 12.54 -0.95
CA ILE A 14 7.47 12.57 0.01
C ILE A 14 7.26 11.45 1.03
N SER A 15 8.24 10.55 1.16
CA SER A 15 8.24 9.47 2.14
C SER A 15 9.57 9.46 2.90
N GLY A 16 9.51 9.83 4.18
CA GLY A 16 10.72 10.10 4.97
C GLY A 16 11.53 11.24 4.36
N THR A 17 12.78 10.96 4.01
CA THR A 17 13.66 11.91 3.31
C THR A 17 13.58 11.80 1.79
N ASN A 18 12.84 10.83 1.22
CA ASN A 18 12.86 10.57 -0.21
C ASN A 18 11.70 11.26 -0.92
N VAL A 19 11.98 11.91 -2.04
CA VAL A 19 10.99 12.54 -2.92
C VAL A 19 10.86 11.69 -4.19
N TRP A 20 9.63 11.31 -4.51
CA TRP A 20 9.29 10.43 -5.61
C TRP A 20 8.45 11.18 -6.65
N HIS A 21 8.80 11.02 -7.92
CA HIS A 21 8.04 11.54 -9.04
C HIS A 21 7.80 10.41 -10.05
N LYS A 22 6.52 10.15 -10.37
CA LYS A 22 6.10 9.07 -11.29
C LYS A 22 6.71 7.69 -10.95
N GLY A 23 6.84 7.40 -9.65
CA GLY A 23 7.35 6.12 -9.14
C GLY A 23 8.87 6.00 -9.09
N ASN A 24 9.62 6.97 -9.60
CA ASN A 24 11.08 7.01 -9.52
C ASN A 24 11.53 7.91 -8.38
N LEU A 25 12.66 7.57 -7.75
CA LEU A 25 13.33 8.46 -6.81
C LEU A 25 13.80 9.69 -7.60
N PHE A 26 13.26 10.85 -7.24
CA PHE A 26 13.56 12.12 -7.88
C PHE A 26 14.65 12.88 -7.11
N ALA A 27 14.53 12.92 -5.78
CA ALA A 27 15.42 13.70 -4.93
C ALA A 27 15.40 13.18 -3.48
N THR A 28 16.32 13.69 -2.66
CA THR A 28 16.33 13.47 -1.20
C THR A 28 16.24 14.81 -0.48
N VAL A 29 15.34 14.94 0.49
CA VAL A 29 15.22 16.10 1.37
C VAL A 29 16.01 15.87 2.65
N LYS A 30 16.91 16.78 2.97
CA LYS A 30 17.62 16.85 4.25
C LYS A 30 17.16 18.06 5.04
N VAL A 31 16.69 17.84 6.27
CA VAL A 31 16.33 18.93 7.18
C VAL A 31 17.61 19.48 7.79
N LEU A 32 17.85 20.79 7.66
CA LEU A 32 19.00 21.47 8.25
C LEU A 32 18.67 21.99 9.65
N ASN A 33 17.49 22.61 9.77
CA ASN A 33 16.94 23.17 11.00
C ASN A 33 15.39 23.17 10.90
N PRO A 34 14.64 23.63 11.92
CA PRO A 34 13.18 23.59 11.91
C PRO A 34 12.50 24.29 10.73
N ASP A 35 13.15 25.30 10.15
CA ASP A 35 12.57 26.18 9.13
C ASP A 35 13.29 26.07 7.78
N THR A 36 14.31 25.22 7.66
CA THR A 36 15.17 25.11 6.48
C THR A 36 15.47 23.66 6.13
N CYS A 37 15.33 23.32 4.85
CA CYS A 37 15.72 22.05 4.28
C CYS A 37 16.52 22.22 3.00
N VAL A 38 17.13 21.13 2.50
CA VAL A 38 17.79 21.06 1.21
C VAL A 38 17.21 19.90 0.42
N LEU A 39 16.83 20.16 -0.83
CA LEU A 39 16.46 19.17 -1.83
C LEU A 39 17.70 18.81 -2.64
N ILE A 40 18.17 17.59 -2.46
CA ILE A 40 19.36 17.05 -3.11
C ILE A 40 18.89 16.27 -4.33
N THR A 41 19.17 16.80 -5.53
CA THR A 41 18.91 16.11 -6.80
C THR A 41 20.22 15.55 -7.38
N SER A 42 20.18 14.92 -8.55
CA SER A 42 21.41 14.47 -9.24
C SER A 42 22.20 15.61 -9.89
N SER A 43 21.55 16.75 -10.16
CA SER A 43 22.14 17.88 -10.87
C SER A 43 22.51 19.04 -9.97
N GLU A 44 21.70 19.29 -8.93
CA GLU A 44 21.84 20.44 -8.05
C GLU A 44 21.18 20.23 -6.69
N ASP A 45 21.62 21.04 -5.73
CA ASP A 45 21.03 21.13 -4.40
C ASP A 45 20.27 22.46 -4.31
N ALA A 46 18.97 22.40 -4.02
CA ALA A 46 18.14 23.58 -3.81
C ALA A 46 17.80 23.75 -2.34
N LYS A 47 17.95 24.96 -1.81
CA LYS A 47 17.65 25.26 -0.41
C LYS A 47 16.21 25.73 -0.26
N GLY A 48 15.45 25.04 0.58
CA GLY A 48 14.05 25.31 0.85
C GLY A 48 13.83 25.97 2.22
N TYR A 49 12.94 26.95 2.26
CA TYR A 49 12.51 27.65 3.46
C TYR A 49 11.06 27.32 3.75
N LEU A 50 10.79 26.78 4.94
CA LEU A 50 9.42 26.47 5.38
C LEU A 50 8.71 27.76 5.81
N SER A 51 7.48 27.90 5.32
CA SER A 51 6.55 28.92 5.80
C SER A 51 6.20 28.71 7.30
N PRO A 52 5.83 29.78 8.04
CA PRO A 52 5.50 29.68 9.46
C PRO A 52 4.35 28.71 9.81
N ASP A 53 3.39 28.56 8.89
CA ASP A 53 2.26 27.63 9.03
C ASP A 53 2.60 26.19 8.58
N ARG A 54 3.82 25.97 8.08
CA ARG A 54 4.35 24.70 7.56
C ARG A 54 3.53 24.13 6.40
N SER A 55 2.77 24.96 5.71
CA SER A 55 1.93 24.55 4.58
C SER A 55 2.67 24.65 3.24
N LYS A 56 3.70 25.50 3.16
CA LYS A 56 4.50 25.78 1.96
C LYS A 56 6.00 25.68 2.23
N ILE A 57 6.75 25.27 1.21
CA ILE A 57 8.20 25.42 1.10
C ILE A 57 8.49 26.33 -0.09
N GLU A 58 9.35 27.33 0.10
CA GLU A 58 9.88 28.18 -0.96
C GLU A 58 11.34 27.81 -1.21
N TRP A 59 11.64 27.44 -2.46
CA TRP A 59 12.98 27.06 -2.89
C TRP A 59 13.76 28.27 -3.41
N ASP A 60 15.08 28.23 -3.32
CA ASP A 60 15.97 29.31 -3.75
C ASP A 60 16.04 29.52 -5.27
N ASP A 61 15.61 28.53 -6.04
CA ASP A 61 15.36 28.62 -7.49
C ASP A 61 14.06 29.38 -7.84
N GLY A 62 13.26 29.76 -6.84
CA GLY A 62 11.98 30.45 -6.99
C GLY A 62 10.75 29.53 -7.04
N ASP A 63 10.94 28.21 -7.00
CA ASP A 63 9.81 27.27 -6.96
C ASP A 63 9.11 27.27 -5.60
N CYS A 64 7.81 26.97 -5.63
CA CYS A 64 6.96 26.95 -4.45
C CYS A 64 6.24 25.60 -4.35
N TRP A 65 6.52 24.84 -3.29
CA TRP A 65 5.84 23.58 -3.02
C TRP A 65 4.80 23.78 -1.94
N GLN A 66 3.57 23.34 -2.20
CA GLN A 66 2.46 23.43 -1.26
C GLN A 66 2.04 22.03 -0.80
N ARG A 67 1.75 21.89 0.49
CA ARG A 67 1.19 20.67 1.04
C ARG A 67 -0.25 20.55 0.56
N GLU A 68 -0.49 19.59 -0.34
CA GLU A 68 -1.85 19.20 -0.68
C GLU A 68 -2.48 18.49 0.52
N THR A 69 -3.27 19.24 1.29
CA THR A 69 -4.04 18.66 2.39
C THR A 69 -5.21 17.92 1.76
N ARG A 70 -5.03 16.64 1.44
CA ARG A 70 -6.19 15.77 1.20
C ARG A 70 -6.96 15.69 2.52
N LEU A 71 -8.01 16.50 2.63
CA LEU A 71 -9.04 16.33 3.64
C LEU A 71 -9.50 14.87 3.55
N ARG A 72 -9.20 14.07 4.57
CA ARG A 72 -9.92 12.82 4.80
C ARG A 72 -11.41 13.19 4.80
N PRO A 73 -12.25 12.60 3.95
CA PRO A 73 -13.68 12.80 4.09
C PRO A 73 -14.06 12.34 5.50
N GLN A 74 -14.55 13.27 6.31
CA GLN A 74 -15.16 12.92 7.59
C GLN A 74 -16.44 12.17 7.28
N ILE A 75 -16.50 10.92 7.72
CA ILE A 75 -17.66 10.05 7.56
C ILE A 75 -18.80 10.69 8.38
N PRO A 76 -19.95 11.02 7.78
CA PRO A 76 -21.12 11.46 8.53
C PRO A 76 -21.58 10.34 9.46
N ASP A 77 -21.91 10.73 10.69
CA ASP A 77 -22.42 9.86 11.74
C ASP A 77 -23.66 9.07 11.29
N GLU A 78 -23.72 7.83 11.77
CA GLU A 78 -24.69 6.80 11.44
C GLU A 78 -26.14 7.27 11.56
N ALA A 79 -26.92 7.09 10.48
CA ALA A 79 -28.35 6.83 10.60
C ALA A 79 -28.90 6.07 9.39
N SER A 80 -29.59 4.98 9.70
CA SER A 80 -30.53 4.23 8.85
C SER A 80 -30.00 2.95 8.19
N LEU A 81 -30.01 1.87 8.97
CA LEU A 81 -29.97 0.49 8.48
C LEU A 81 -31.40 0.03 8.16
N ALA A 82 -31.72 -0.05 6.87
CA ALA A 82 -32.81 -0.89 6.39
C ALA A 82 -32.28 -2.33 6.24
N VAL A 83 -32.95 -3.28 6.88
CA VAL A 83 -32.62 -4.71 6.86
C VAL A 83 -32.75 -5.23 5.43
N ARG A 84 -31.63 -5.42 4.73
CA ARG A 84 -31.57 -6.18 3.48
C ARG A 84 -31.40 -7.67 3.82
N PRO A 85 -32.00 -8.58 3.03
CA PRO A 85 -31.81 -10.01 3.21
C PRO A 85 -30.33 -10.36 3.03
N ALA A 86 -29.81 -11.22 3.91
CA ALA A 86 -28.41 -11.61 3.93
C ALA A 86 -27.98 -12.22 2.58
N PRO A 87 -27.00 -11.63 1.87
CA PRO A 87 -26.46 -12.22 0.66
C PRO A 87 -25.79 -13.57 0.96
N GLY A 88 -25.84 -14.49 0.01
CA GLY A 88 -25.08 -15.74 0.11
C GLY A 88 -23.57 -15.47 0.14
N ALA A 89 -22.78 -16.36 0.76
CA ALA A 89 -21.33 -16.16 0.89
C ALA A 89 -20.59 -15.92 -0.45
N GLY A 90 -21.08 -16.50 -1.55
CA GLY A 90 -20.55 -16.26 -2.90
C GLY A 90 -20.76 -14.82 -3.39
N ASP A 91 -21.94 -14.24 -3.13
CA ASP A 91 -22.26 -12.87 -3.56
C ASP A 91 -21.41 -11.84 -2.80
N VAL A 92 -21.07 -12.13 -1.54
CA VAL A 92 -20.21 -11.26 -0.72
C VAL A 92 -18.77 -11.26 -1.24
N ALA A 93 -18.23 -12.44 -1.57
CA ALA A 93 -16.87 -12.56 -2.12
C ALA A 93 -16.74 -11.84 -3.46
N ASP A 94 -17.72 -12.00 -4.35
CA ASP A 94 -17.76 -11.30 -5.65
C ASP A 94 -17.93 -9.78 -5.48
N SER A 95 -18.75 -9.34 -4.52
CA SER A 95 -18.92 -7.91 -4.21
C SER A 95 -17.64 -7.30 -3.65
N ALA A 96 -16.96 -8.00 -2.75
CA ALA A 96 -15.68 -7.58 -2.16
C ALA A 96 -14.57 -7.51 -3.22
N LEU A 97 -14.48 -8.52 -4.10
CA LEU A 97 -13.59 -8.50 -5.25
C LEU A 97 -13.90 -7.33 -6.19
N GLY A 98 -15.19 -7.09 -6.48
CA GLY A 98 -15.61 -5.95 -7.29
C GLY A 98 -15.19 -4.61 -6.67
N ALA A 99 -15.30 -4.46 -5.36
CA ALA A 99 -14.82 -3.27 -4.64
C ALA A 99 -13.28 -3.13 -4.71
N LEU A 100 -12.53 -4.23 -4.55
CA LEU A 100 -11.07 -4.24 -4.76
C LEU A 100 -10.67 -3.78 -6.16
N LEU A 101 -11.30 -4.33 -7.20
CA LEU A 101 -10.98 -4.04 -8.58
C LEU A 101 -11.29 -2.59 -8.96
N ARG A 102 -12.34 -2.00 -8.36
CA ARG A 102 -12.67 -0.58 -8.51
C ARG A 102 -11.86 0.36 -7.59
N ARG A 103 -11.05 -0.20 -6.68
CA ARG A 103 -10.35 0.54 -5.62
C ARG A 103 -11.30 1.39 -4.77
N ASP A 104 -12.47 0.84 -4.47
CA ASP A 104 -13.51 1.51 -3.69
C ASP A 104 -13.44 1.07 -2.21
N ALA A 105 -12.65 1.82 -1.43
CA ALA A 105 -12.44 1.51 0.00
C ALA A 105 -13.74 1.63 0.81
N LYS A 106 -14.66 2.52 0.40
CA LYS A 106 -15.93 2.72 1.09
C LYS A 106 -16.82 1.50 0.87
N ALA A 107 -17.02 1.08 -0.38
CA ALA A 107 -17.80 -0.12 -0.67
C ALA A 107 -17.23 -1.36 0.03
N LEU A 108 -15.90 -1.50 0.06
CA LEU A 108 -15.25 -2.60 0.77
C LEU A 108 -15.49 -2.53 2.29
N HIS A 109 -15.41 -1.34 2.88
CA HIS A 109 -15.68 -1.14 4.29
C HIS A 109 -17.14 -1.43 4.66
N ASP A 110 -18.08 -0.93 3.84
CA ASP A 110 -19.52 -1.11 4.04
C ASP A 110 -19.88 -2.61 4.00
N LEU A 111 -19.29 -3.38 3.08
CA LEU A 111 -19.47 -4.85 3.03
C LEU A 111 -19.06 -5.57 4.32
N PHE A 112 -18.05 -5.05 5.03
CA PHE A 112 -17.60 -5.62 6.30
C PHE A 112 -18.38 -5.13 7.51
N LEU A 113 -19.14 -4.04 7.41
CA LEU A 113 -20.05 -3.61 8.48
C LEU A 113 -21.25 -4.56 8.61
N ASP A 114 -21.66 -5.19 7.51
CA ASP A 114 -22.79 -6.14 7.47
C ASP A 114 -22.48 -7.51 8.13
N GLY A 115 -21.37 -7.62 8.86
CA GLY A 115 -20.96 -8.84 9.58
C GLY A 115 -20.12 -9.82 8.76
N SER A 116 -19.81 -9.49 7.50
CA SER A 116 -18.92 -10.28 6.65
C SER A 116 -17.50 -10.33 7.23
N THR A 117 -16.85 -11.51 7.22
CA THR A 117 -15.48 -11.65 7.69
C THR A 117 -14.49 -11.13 6.64
N ALA A 118 -13.32 -10.65 7.07
CA ALA A 118 -12.26 -10.23 6.16
C ALA A 118 -11.40 -11.41 5.63
N ASP A 119 -11.70 -12.63 6.08
CA ASP A 119 -11.06 -13.89 5.66
C ASP A 119 -11.71 -14.48 4.39
N LEU A 120 -12.38 -13.64 3.59
CA LEU A 120 -12.94 -14.06 2.31
C LEU A 120 -11.84 -14.54 1.36
N GLU A 121 -12.17 -15.59 0.63
CA GLU A 121 -11.38 -16.06 -0.49
C GLU A 121 -12.05 -15.65 -1.80
N VAL A 122 -11.24 -15.22 -2.76
CA VAL A 122 -11.69 -14.74 -4.07
C VAL A 122 -11.00 -15.49 -5.20
N ASP A 123 -11.66 -15.49 -6.36
CA ASP A 123 -11.09 -16.04 -7.59
C ASP A 123 -9.89 -15.19 -8.06
N PRO A 124 -8.66 -15.74 -8.09
CA PRO A 124 -7.48 -15.02 -8.56
C PRO A 124 -7.53 -14.63 -10.03
N THR A 125 -8.33 -15.29 -10.87
CA THR A 125 -8.30 -15.06 -12.32
C THR A 125 -8.64 -13.61 -12.68
N GLN A 126 -9.61 -13.01 -11.97
CA GLN A 126 -9.96 -11.61 -12.16
C GLN A 126 -8.86 -10.66 -11.68
N VAL A 127 -8.20 -11.00 -10.56
CA VAL A 127 -7.05 -10.24 -10.03
C VAL A 127 -5.90 -10.24 -11.04
N TRP A 128 -5.53 -11.42 -11.56
CA TRP A 128 -4.47 -11.55 -12.55
C TRP A 128 -4.81 -10.84 -13.85
N LYS A 129 -6.07 -10.93 -14.31
CA LYS A 129 -6.56 -10.18 -15.48
C LYS A 129 -6.41 -8.67 -15.29
N GLN A 130 -6.78 -8.14 -14.12
CA GLN A 130 -6.62 -6.72 -13.80
C GLN A 130 -5.15 -6.29 -13.76
N MET A 131 -4.27 -7.16 -13.27
CA MET A 131 -2.82 -6.96 -13.31
C MET A 131 -2.21 -7.12 -14.71
N ARG A 132 -3.01 -7.48 -15.72
CA ARG A 132 -2.56 -7.87 -17.07
C ARG A 132 -1.49 -8.96 -17.03
N TRP A 133 -1.70 -9.92 -16.14
CA TRP A 133 -0.72 -10.97 -15.88
C TRP A 133 -1.29 -12.34 -16.21
N ASP A 134 -0.53 -13.09 -17.00
CA ASP A 134 -0.73 -14.53 -17.17
C ASP A 134 0.43 -15.28 -16.47
N PRO A 135 0.20 -15.90 -15.31
CA PRO A 135 1.23 -16.68 -14.63
C PRO A 135 1.54 -18.01 -15.32
N LYS A 136 0.91 -18.33 -16.46
CA LYS A 136 0.98 -19.64 -17.12
C LYS A 136 0.65 -20.78 -16.16
N TRP A 137 -0.35 -20.56 -15.29
CA TRP A 137 -0.72 -21.50 -14.25
C TRP A 137 -1.37 -22.74 -14.86
N THR A 138 -0.92 -23.92 -14.45
CA THR A 138 -1.49 -25.20 -14.88
C THR A 138 -2.47 -25.71 -13.82
N GLY A 139 -3.70 -26.03 -14.23
CA GLY A 139 -4.76 -26.53 -13.36
C GLY A 139 -5.62 -25.44 -12.71
N LYS A 140 -6.44 -25.83 -11.72
CA LYS A 140 -7.30 -24.88 -11.00
C LYS A 140 -6.42 -23.95 -10.14
N PRO A 141 -6.56 -22.62 -10.27
CA PRO A 141 -5.77 -21.70 -9.45
C PRO A 141 -6.21 -21.76 -7.99
N PRO A 142 -5.27 -21.61 -7.03
CA PRO A 142 -5.62 -21.63 -5.62
C PRO A 142 -6.48 -20.43 -5.29
N GLN A 143 -7.47 -20.63 -4.42
CA GLN A 143 -8.24 -19.52 -3.88
C GLN A 143 -7.31 -18.50 -3.21
N THR A 144 -7.65 -17.22 -3.35
CA THR A 144 -6.78 -16.12 -2.92
C THR A 144 -7.45 -15.38 -1.77
N PRO A 145 -6.83 -15.31 -0.58
CA PRO A 145 -7.33 -14.47 0.49
C PRO A 145 -7.50 -13.02 0.00
N LEU A 146 -8.60 -12.37 0.36
CA LEU A 146 -8.93 -11.04 -0.12
C LEU A 146 -7.81 -10.00 0.18
N VAL A 147 -7.17 -10.12 1.35
CA VAL A 147 -5.99 -9.31 1.69
C VAL A 147 -4.82 -9.53 0.73
N VAL A 148 -4.61 -10.76 0.24
CA VAL A 148 -3.60 -11.06 -0.77
C VAL A 148 -3.97 -10.46 -2.12
N ALA A 149 -5.25 -10.52 -2.51
CA ALA A 149 -5.71 -9.85 -3.73
C ALA A 149 -5.42 -8.33 -3.67
N ALA A 150 -5.68 -7.68 -2.54
CA ALA A 150 -5.34 -6.27 -2.34
C ALA A 150 -3.83 -5.98 -2.43
N ILE A 151 -2.99 -6.86 -1.86
CA ILE A 151 -1.52 -6.79 -1.98
C ILE A 151 -1.08 -6.88 -3.44
N LEU A 152 -1.59 -7.88 -4.18
CA LEU A 152 -1.22 -8.12 -5.58
C LEU A 152 -1.65 -6.95 -6.50
N LEU A 153 -2.78 -6.32 -6.20
CA LEU A 153 -3.26 -5.10 -6.88
C LEU A 153 -2.49 -3.82 -6.47
N GLN A 154 -1.51 -3.96 -5.57
CA GLN A 154 -0.72 -2.86 -5.00
C GLN A 154 -1.61 -1.74 -4.47
N TRP A 155 -2.62 -2.11 -3.67
CA TRP A 155 -3.62 -1.17 -3.13
C TRP A 155 -3.53 -1.09 -1.59
N PRO A 156 -2.71 -0.18 -1.03
CA PRO A 156 -2.49 -0.08 0.41
C PRO A 156 -3.77 0.12 1.22
N GLU A 157 -4.70 0.96 0.74
CA GLU A 157 -5.95 1.23 1.44
C GLU A 157 -6.84 -0.01 1.50
N GLY A 158 -6.86 -0.84 0.45
CA GLY A 158 -7.55 -2.12 0.47
C GLY A 158 -6.98 -3.08 1.50
N VAL A 159 -5.65 -3.14 1.62
CA VAL A 159 -4.94 -3.94 2.64
C VAL A 159 -5.28 -3.42 4.04
N GLU A 160 -5.25 -2.11 4.25
CA GLU A 160 -5.61 -1.47 5.51
C GLU A 160 -7.02 -1.86 5.96
N VAL A 161 -8.01 -1.77 5.06
CA VAL A 161 -9.41 -2.13 5.34
C VAL A 161 -9.51 -3.61 5.70
N CYS A 162 -8.91 -4.50 4.91
CA CYS A 162 -8.93 -5.94 5.19
C CYS A 162 -8.33 -6.27 6.56
N VAL A 163 -7.14 -5.72 6.88
CA VAL A 163 -6.46 -6.00 8.14
C VAL A 163 -7.22 -5.42 9.33
N ARG A 164 -7.74 -4.19 9.24
CA ARG A 164 -8.56 -3.59 10.31
C ARG A 164 -9.82 -4.40 10.62
N LYS A 165 -10.37 -5.08 9.61
CA LYS A 165 -11.55 -5.95 9.74
C LYS A 165 -11.20 -7.41 10.08
N GLY A 166 -9.94 -7.66 10.46
CA GLY A 166 -9.53 -8.93 11.04
C GLY A 166 -9.00 -9.97 10.06
N ALA A 167 -8.60 -9.58 8.84
CA ALA A 167 -8.03 -10.52 7.89
C ALA A 167 -6.80 -11.23 8.49
N ASN A 168 -6.72 -12.54 8.28
CA ASN A 168 -5.64 -13.37 8.78
C ASN A 168 -4.31 -13.08 8.07
N VAL A 169 -3.50 -12.18 8.62
CA VAL A 169 -2.17 -11.84 8.11
C VAL A 169 -1.09 -12.92 8.36
N ASN A 170 -1.41 -13.94 9.16
CA ASN A 170 -0.51 -15.04 9.48
C ASN A 170 -0.71 -16.27 8.58
N GLY A 171 -1.64 -16.18 7.63
CA GLY A 171 -1.86 -17.20 6.60
C GLY A 171 -0.72 -17.29 5.59
N THR A 172 -0.85 -18.26 4.68
CA THR A 172 0.05 -18.46 3.55
C THR A 172 -0.71 -18.38 2.23
N TYR A 173 0.00 -18.04 1.16
CA TYR A 173 -0.52 -17.97 -0.19
C TYR A 173 0.30 -18.89 -1.09
N SER A 174 -0.39 -19.83 -1.74
CA SER A 174 0.23 -20.87 -2.57
C SER A 174 0.27 -20.50 -4.06
N GLY A 175 -0.36 -19.40 -4.44
CA GLY A 175 -0.37 -18.93 -5.82
C GLY A 175 0.93 -18.19 -6.19
N PRO A 176 1.06 -17.82 -7.47
CA PRO A 176 2.23 -17.10 -7.95
C PRO A 176 2.17 -15.64 -7.46
N PHE A 177 3.34 -15.03 -7.27
CA PHE A 177 3.50 -13.60 -7.01
C PHE A 177 4.79 -13.07 -7.63
N ARG A 178 4.92 -11.75 -7.83
CA ARG A 178 6.11 -11.15 -8.44
C ARG A 178 7.06 -10.60 -7.39
N HIS A 179 8.34 -10.87 -7.50
CA HIS A 179 9.33 -10.10 -6.76
C HIS A 179 9.39 -8.65 -7.25
N ALA A 180 9.99 -7.78 -6.43
CA ALA A 180 10.23 -6.39 -6.82
C ALA A 180 11.01 -6.26 -8.14
N ASP A 181 11.90 -7.20 -8.44
CA ASP A 181 12.68 -7.29 -9.68
C ASP A 181 11.89 -7.79 -10.91
N GLY A 182 10.59 -8.08 -10.74
CA GLY A 182 9.70 -8.55 -11.80
C GLY A 182 9.73 -10.07 -12.05
N SER A 183 10.65 -10.81 -11.43
CA SER A 183 10.68 -12.26 -11.48
C SER A 183 9.45 -12.86 -10.79
N VAL A 184 8.97 -14.00 -11.28
CA VAL A 184 7.82 -14.69 -10.71
C VAL A 184 8.32 -15.70 -9.69
N ALA A 185 7.82 -15.61 -8.47
CA ALA A 185 8.02 -16.61 -7.43
C ALA A 185 6.79 -17.45 -7.21
N ARG A 186 7.06 -18.66 -6.72
CA ARG A 186 6.11 -19.55 -6.07
C ARG A 186 6.86 -20.30 -4.99
N GLU A 187 6.25 -20.42 -3.81
CA GLU A 187 6.80 -21.24 -2.74
C GLU A 187 5.98 -22.53 -2.63
N ALA A 188 6.65 -23.68 -2.67
CA ALA A 188 5.99 -24.99 -2.64
C ALA A 188 5.14 -25.19 -1.38
N ALA A 189 5.58 -24.62 -0.25
CA ALA A 189 4.88 -24.67 1.04
C ALA A 189 3.89 -23.50 1.26
N GLY A 190 3.71 -22.64 0.26
CA GLY A 190 2.99 -21.36 0.39
C GLY A 190 3.84 -20.28 1.04
N ALA A 191 3.79 -19.08 0.49
CA ALA A 191 4.52 -17.93 1.01
C ALA A 191 3.69 -17.26 2.13
N PRO A 192 4.30 -16.87 3.26
CA PRO A 192 3.62 -16.06 4.28
C PRO A 192 3.05 -14.78 3.66
N ILE A 193 1.89 -14.30 4.12
CA ILE A 193 1.28 -13.07 3.58
C ILE A 193 2.22 -11.87 3.71
N LEU A 194 2.98 -11.76 4.80
CA LEU A 194 4.04 -10.74 4.95
C LEU A 194 5.15 -10.86 3.89
N ARG A 195 5.45 -12.07 3.41
CA ARG A 195 6.38 -12.29 2.31
C ARG A 195 5.79 -11.84 0.98
N VAL A 196 4.48 -12.06 0.77
CA VAL A 196 3.75 -11.57 -0.40
C VAL A 196 3.64 -10.05 -0.39
N ALA A 197 3.51 -9.40 0.78
CA ALA A 197 3.51 -7.93 0.89
C ALA A 197 4.73 -7.26 0.22
N LEU A 198 5.88 -7.93 0.22
CA LEU A 198 7.10 -7.47 -0.44
C LEU A 198 7.05 -7.53 -1.98
N THR A 199 5.97 -8.03 -2.58
CA THR A 199 5.78 -7.99 -4.04
C THR A 199 5.35 -6.62 -4.54
N ALA A 200 4.79 -5.80 -3.66
CA ALA A 200 4.45 -4.43 -3.98
C ALA A 200 5.70 -3.64 -4.36
N GLN A 201 5.54 -2.69 -5.28
CA GLN A 201 6.64 -1.91 -5.84
C GLN A 201 6.56 -0.45 -5.41
N GLY A 202 7.73 0.17 -5.29
CA GLY A 202 7.88 1.57 -4.95
C GLY A 202 7.23 1.93 -3.60
N PRO A 203 6.70 3.16 -3.45
CA PRO A 203 6.19 3.66 -2.16
C PRO A 203 5.08 2.82 -1.52
N SER A 204 4.40 1.99 -2.30
CA SER A 204 3.33 1.11 -1.80
C SER A 204 3.87 -0.04 -0.95
N GLN A 205 5.11 -0.50 -1.18
CA GLN A 205 5.67 -1.67 -0.49
C GLN A 205 5.74 -1.46 1.02
N CYS A 206 6.34 -0.35 1.47
CA CYS A 206 6.46 -0.05 2.89
C CYS A 206 5.08 0.11 3.55
N THR A 207 4.17 0.84 2.90
CA THR A 207 2.82 1.10 3.41
C THR A 207 2.00 -0.20 3.55
N ILE A 208 2.05 -1.08 2.55
CA ILE A 208 1.39 -2.39 2.60
C ILE A 208 2.00 -3.24 3.73
N CYS A 209 3.33 -3.26 3.86
CA CYS A 209 3.98 -4.01 4.94
C CYS A 209 3.60 -3.48 6.33
N GLN A 210 3.49 -2.16 6.50
CA GLN A 210 3.03 -1.53 7.74
C GLN A 210 1.61 -2.00 8.10
N HIS A 211 0.69 -2.01 7.13
CA HIS A 211 -0.67 -2.51 7.35
C HIS A 211 -0.69 -4.00 7.69
N VAL A 212 0.09 -4.84 7.00
CA VAL A 212 0.17 -6.26 7.33
C VAL A 212 0.73 -6.48 8.74
N LEU A 213 1.76 -5.72 9.13
CA LEU A 213 2.39 -5.82 10.46
C LEU A 213 1.48 -5.32 11.58
N SER A 214 0.60 -4.34 11.33
CA SER A 214 -0.39 -3.89 12.31
C SER A 214 -1.44 -4.96 12.64
N GLY A 215 -1.61 -5.96 11.75
CA GLY A 215 -2.43 -7.15 11.96
C GLY A 215 -1.84 -8.17 12.95
N LYS A 216 -0.77 -7.83 13.68
CA LYS A 216 -0.07 -8.70 14.65
C LYS A 216 0.47 -9.98 14.01
N VAL A 217 1.51 -9.82 13.18
CA VAL A 217 2.23 -10.97 12.62
C VAL A 217 2.99 -11.73 13.73
N ARG A 218 3.13 -13.04 13.61
CA ARG A 218 3.98 -13.86 14.51
C ARG A 218 5.44 -13.43 14.41
N GLY A 219 6.11 -13.29 15.55
CA GLY A 219 7.52 -12.88 15.61
C GLY A 219 8.47 -13.76 14.76
N ARG A 220 8.26 -15.09 14.77
CA ARG A 220 9.04 -16.03 13.95
C ARG A 220 8.87 -15.80 12.45
N THR A 221 7.65 -15.52 12.01
CA THR A 221 7.35 -15.19 10.61
C THR A 221 8.06 -13.91 10.22
N PHE A 222 7.94 -12.85 11.03
CA PHE A 222 8.63 -11.58 10.81
C PHE A 222 10.15 -11.76 10.68
N GLN A 223 10.79 -12.42 11.65
CA GLN A 223 12.24 -12.63 11.63
C GLN A 223 12.70 -13.45 10.41
N THR A 224 11.91 -14.43 9.99
CA THR A 224 12.20 -15.24 8.80
C THR A 224 12.13 -14.40 7.54
N VAL A 225 11.06 -13.60 7.37
CA VAL A 225 10.89 -12.71 6.20
C VAL A 225 11.97 -11.63 6.21
N ARG A 226 12.20 -10.96 7.33
CA ARG A 226 13.25 -9.96 7.51
C ARG A 226 14.62 -10.48 7.08
N ARG A 227 14.99 -11.70 7.48
CA ARG A 227 16.30 -12.28 7.13
C ARG A 227 16.36 -12.77 5.69
N LYS A 228 15.35 -13.51 5.21
CA LYS A 228 15.41 -14.21 3.92
C LYS A 228 15.02 -13.33 2.73
N ALA A 229 14.19 -12.32 2.94
CA ALA A 229 13.65 -11.49 1.87
C ALA A 229 14.20 -10.06 1.89
N LYS A 230 15.28 -9.78 2.65
CA LYS A 230 15.88 -8.44 2.75
C LYS A 230 16.28 -7.88 1.38
N ALA A 231 16.78 -8.72 0.48
CA ALA A 231 17.14 -8.32 -0.88
C ALA A 231 15.94 -7.90 -1.76
N HIS A 232 14.71 -8.19 -1.34
CA HIS A 232 13.49 -7.80 -2.06
C HIS A 232 12.80 -6.57 -1.44
N MET A 233 13.35 -6.03 -0.36
CA MET A 233 12.85 -4.82 0.28
C MET A 233 13.44 -3.60 -0.42
N ASP A 234 12.59 -2.61 -0.72
CA ASP A 234 13.08 -1.29 -1.02
C ASP A 234 13.77 -0.68 0.22
N PHE A 235 14.55 0.38 0.00
CA PHE A 235 15.34 1.01 1.06
C PHE A 235 14.50 1.42 2.27
N VAL A 236 13.29 1.96 2.03
CA VAL A 236 12.40 2.46 3.09
C VAL A 236 11.83 1.30 3.90
N THR A 237 11.40 0.23 3.22
CA THR A 237 10.87 -0.99 3.82
C THR A 237 11.95 -1.71 4.62
N ALA A 238 13.18 -1.81 4.10
CA ALA A 238 14.31 -2.38 4.82
C ALA A 238 14.60 -1.60 6.12
N GLY A 239 14.67 -0.27 6.04
CA GLY A 239 14.86 0.60 7.20
C GLY A 239 13.72 0.46 8.23
N PHE A 240 12.47 0.35 7.77
CA PHE A 240 11.33 0.09 8.64
C PHE A 240 11.45 -1.27 9.35
N PHE A 241 11.77 -2.35 8.63
CA PHE A 241 11.93 -3.69 9.21
C PHE A 241 13.09 -3.80 10.19
N ASP A 242 14.20 -3.08 9.96
CA ASP A 242 15.34 -3.09 10.87
C ASP A 242 14.98 -2.43 12.23
N ASN A 243 14.07 -1.45 12.22
CA ASN A 243 13.61 -0.71 13.41
C ASN A 243 12.29 -1.22 14.01
N PHE A 244 11.58 -2.13 13.34
CA PHE A 244 10.28 -2.62 13.81
C PHE A 244 10.44 -3.59 15.00
N GLN A 245 9.82 -3.25 16.13
CA GLN A 245 9.90 -4.01 17.38
C GLN A 245 8.59 -4.72 17.77
N GLY A 246 7.52 -4.54 17.01
CA GLY A 246 6.20 -5.11 17.31
C GLY A 246 5.07 -4.08 17.15
N PRO A 247 3.82 -4.46 17.48
CA PRO A 247 3.45 -5.65 18.27
C PRO A 247 3.50 -6.96 17.46
N PHE A 248 3.91 -8.05 18.13
CA PHE A 248 3.83 -9.40 17.57
C PHE A 248 2.71 -10.19 18.25
N LEU A 249 2.14 -11.16 17.54
CA LEU A 249 1.24 -12.14 18.17
C LEU A 249 2.05 -13.04 19.09
N GLU A 250 1.64 -13.14 20.36
CA GLU A 250 2.18 -14.10 21.31
C GLU A 250 1.95 -15.53 20.78
N THR A 251 3.00 -16.35 20.79
CA THR A 251 2.97 -17.75 20.36
C THR A 251 2.44 -18.66 21.43
#